data_AF-A0A957IKR9-F1
#
_entry.id   AF-A0A957IKR9-F1
#
_cell.length_a   1.000
_cell.length_b   1.000
_cell.length_c   1.000
_cell.angle_alpha   90.00
_cell.angle_beta   90.00
_cell.angle_gamma   90.00
#
_symmetry.space_group_name_H-M   'P 1'
#
loop_
_entity.id
_entity.type
_entity.pdbx_description
1 polymer ?
#
loop_
_entity_poly.entity_id
_entity_poly.type
_entity_poly.pdbx_seq_one_letter_code
_entity_poly.pdbx_strand_id
1 'polypeptide(L)' 'MPKVGRNDPCPCGSGKKYKHCHLKQDTANSPNGQSTHTTSGSGKKRRRRR' A
#
# COMPACT_ATOMS: atom_id res chain seq x y z
N MET A 1 1.83 -24.86 -16.88
CA MET A 1 1.53 -23.41 -16.79
C MET A 1 2.58 -22.76 -15.90
N PRO A 2 3.30 -21.73 -16.36
CA PRO A 2 4.30 -21.05 -15.53
C PRO A 2 3.61 -20.40 -14.33
N LYS A 3 4.10 -20.68 -13.12
CA LYS A 3 3.65 -20.02 -11.90
C LYS A 3 4.18 -18.59 -11.95
N VAL A 4 3.29 -17.61 -12.16
CA VAL A 4 3.63 -16.18 -12.10
C VAL A 4 4.25 -15.90 -10.73
N GLY A 5 5.50 -15.44 -10.74
CA GLY A 5 6.23 -15.13 -9.52
C GLY A 5 5.61 -13.93 -8.80
N ARG A 6 5.71 -13.89 -7.46
CA ARG A 6 5.12 -12.82 -6.65
C ARG A 6 5.58 -11.40 -7.08
N ASN A 7 6.81 -11.26 -7.55
CA ASN A 7 7.41 -9.99 -7.94
C ASN A 7 7.25 -9.65 -9.44
N ASP A 8 6.75 -10.58 -10.24
CA ASP A 8 6.59 -10.44 -11.69
C ASP A 8 5.54 -9.36 -12.04
N PRO A 9 5.63 -8.66 -13.19
CA PRO A 9 4.55 -7.80 -13.67
C PRO A 9 3.22 -8.57 -13.73
N CYS A 10 2.14 -7.92 -13.29
CA CYS A 10 0.84 -8.57 -13.25
C CYS A 10 0.29 -8.73 -14.68
N PRO A 11 -0.15 -9.95 -15.07
CA PRO A 11 -0.59 -10.23 -16.44
C PRO A 11 -1.89 -9.52 -16.84
N CYS A 12 -2.55 -8.81 -15.92
CA CYS A 12 -3.74 -7.99 -16.20
C CYS A 12 -3.44 -6.63 -16.84
N GLY A 13 -2.16 -6.27 -17.07
CA GLY A 13 -1.79 -4.99 -17.69
C GLY A 13 -1.86 -3.79 -16.75
N SER A 14 -2.05 -3.98 -15.44
CA SER A 14 -2.13 -2.88 -14.47
C SER A 14 -0.82 -2.14 -14.19
N GLY A 15 0.31 -2.63 -14.70
CA GLY A 15 1.66 -2.12 -14.40
C GLY A 15 2.15 -2.40 -12.97
N LYS A 16 1.34 -3.06 -12.14
CA LYS A 16 1.68 -3.43 -10.76
C LYS A 16 2.33 -4.82 -10.72
N LYS A 17 3.14 -5.09 -9.70
CA LYS A 17 3.65 -6.47 -9.43
C LYS A 17 2.50 -7.39 -9.04
N TYR A 18 2.58 -8.67 -9.39
CA TYR A 18 1.53 -9.67 -9.13
C TYR A 18 1.09 -9.70 -7.65
N LYS A 19 2.04 -9.66 -6.70
CA LYS A 19 1.79 -9.54 -5.24
C LYS A 19 1.00 -8.31 -4.79
N HIS A 20 0.99 -7.24 -5.58
CA HIS A 20 0.27 -6.00 -5.26
C HIS A 20 -1.03 -5.85 -6.06
N CYS A 21 -1.34 -6.79 -6.94
CA CYS A 21 -2.52 -6.77 -7.78
C CYS A 21 -3.42 -7.97 -7.49
N HIS A 22 -3.17 -9.13 -8.11
CA HIS A 22 -4.05 -10.29 -8.00
C HIS A 22 -3.71 -11.23 -6.84
N LEU A 23 -2.50 -11.13 -6.29
CA LEU A 23 -2.07 -11.95 -5.15
C LEU A 23 -2.22 -11.20 -3.81
N LYS A 24 -2.78 -9.99 -3.85
CA LYS A 24 -3.09 -9.21 -2.64
C LYS A 24 -4.38 -9.76 -2.02
N GLN A 25 -4.33 -11.00 -1.53
CA GLN A 25 -5.38 -11.56 -0.70
C GLN A 25 -5.35 -10.83 0.63
N ASP A 26 -6.47 -10.22 0.97
CA ASP A 26 -6.77 -9.42 2.15
C ASP A 26 -5.89 -9.68 3.39
N THR A 27 -4.75 -9.00 3.49
CA THR A 27 -4.23 -8.59 4.80
C THR A 27 -5.00 -7.38 5.35
N ALA A 28 -6.14 -7.05 4.74
CA ALA A 28 -7.06 -5.97 5.11
C ALA A 28 -8.26 -6.47 5.93
N ASN A 29 -8.42 -7.78 6.14
CA ASN A 29 -9.38 -8.31 7.11
C ASN A 29 -8.73 -8.51 8.50
N SER A 30 -8.05 -7.48 8.99
CA SER A 30 -7.73 -7.33 10.40
C SER A 30 -8.12 -5.90 10.79
N PRO A 31 -9.30 -5.66 11.37
CA PRO A 31 -9.74 -4.33 11.79
C PRO A 31 -8.97 -3.77 13.00
N ASN A 32 -7.80 -4.29 13.35
CA ASN A 32 -7.01 -3.77 14.48
C ASN A 32 -5.53 -3.60 14.10
N GLY A 33 -5.11 -2.34 13.95
CA GLY A 33 -3.70 -1.99 13.74
C GLY A 33 -3.49 -0.85 12.76
N GLN A 34 -4.01 0.32 13.07
CA GLN A 34 -3.80 1.54 12.30
C GLN A 34 -2.30 1.91 12.27
N SER A 35 -1.78 2.04 11.05
CA SER A 35 -0.84 3.10 10.62
C SER A 35 0.38 3.43 11.49
N THR A 36 1.56 2.95 11.09
CA THR A 36 2.81 3.69 11.29
C THR A 36 3.24 4.34 9.96
N HIS A 37 2.65 5.49 9.65
CA HIS A 37 3.23 6.43 8.70
C HIS A 37 4.36 7.19 9.40
N THR A 38 5.47 6.54 9.72
CA THR A 38 6.66 7.24 10.21
C THR A 38 7.51 7.70 9.04
N THR A 39 7.18 8.87 8.50
CA THR A 39 8.19 9.78 7.93
C THR A 39 7.75 11.21 8.22
N SER A 40 8.24 11.68 9.36
CA SER A 40 8.67 13.05 9.68
C SER A 40 8.74 14.00 8.48
N GLY A 41 7.87 15.00 8.48
CA GLY A 41 7.88 16.15 7.57
C GLY A 41 7.09 17.31 8.18
N SER A 42 7.71 18.01 9.12
CA SER A 42 7.21 19.19 9.83
C SER A 42 6.78 20.30 8.86
N GLY A 43 5.56 20.84 8.99
CA GLY A 43 5.22 22.12 8.34
C GLY A 43 3.76 22.39 7.98
N LYS A 44 2.79 22.24 8.89
CA LYS A 44 1.46 22.86 8.71
C LYS A 44 1.22 23.95 9.76
N LYS A 45 1.34 25.21 9.32
CA LYS A 45 1.03 26.46 10.04
C LYS A 45 -0.34 26.37 10.74
N ARG A 46 -0.35 26.17 12.06
CA ARG A 46 -1.57 26.33 12.87
C ARG A 46 -1.74 27.81 13.20
N ARG A 47 -2.67 28.45 12.50
CA ARG A 47 -3.20 29.78 12.78
C ARG A 47 -3.56 29.90 14.27
N ARG A 48 -2.87 30.77 15.02
CA ARG A 48 -3.30 31.15 16.37
C ARG A 48 -4.34 32.26 16.23
N ARG A 49 -5.53 32.00 16.78
CA ARG A 49 -6.62 32.96 16.94
C ARG A 49 -6.22 33.97 18.03
N ARG A 50 -6.25 35.26 17.70
CA ARG A 50 -6.51 36.41 18.58
C ARG A 50 -7.19 37.46 17.72
#